data_AF-A0A221NL59-F1
#
_entry.id   AF-A0A221NL59-F1
#
_cell.length_a   1.000
_cell.length_b   1.000
_cell.length_c   1.000
_cell.angle_alpha   90.00
_cell.angle_beta   90.00
_cell.angle_gamma   90.00
#
_symmetry.space_group_name_H-M   'P 1'
#
loop_
_entity.id
_entity.type
_entity.pdbx_description
1 polymer ?
#
loop_
_entity_poly.entity_id
_entity_poly.type
_entity_poly.pdbx_seq_one_letter_code
_entity_poly.pdbx_strand_id
1 'polypeptide(L)' 'MEQDADVVILLHREIMGENTGDLSMLIAKQRNGPTGLAELDFWGHYSMALDKGARLPMRAVA' A
#
# COMPACT_ATOMS: atom_id res chain seq x y z
N MET A 1 8.29 13.51 -13.01
CA MET A 1 9.65 12.91 -13.05
C MET A 1 10.26 13.10 -11.68
N GLU A 2 10.24 12.06 -10.87
CA GLU A 2 10.70 12.09 -9.48
C GLU A 2 12.05 11.37 -9.39
N GLN A 3 13.14 12.13 -9.38
CA GLN A 3 14.48 11.54 -9.40
C GLN A 3 15.07 11.41 -7.99
N ASP A 4 14.72 12.30 -7.05
CA ASP A 4 15.46 12.45 -5.80
C ASP A 4 14.88 11.69 -4.60
N ALA A 5 13.65 11.16 -4.67
CA ALA A 5 13.08 10.40 -3.57
C ALA A 5 13.79 9.06 -3.34
N ASP A 6 14.03 8.73 -2.08
CA ASP A 6 14.52 7.41 -1.67
C ASP A 6 13.42 6.35 -1.74
N VAL A 7 12.19 6.74 -1.38
CA VAL A 7 11.02 5.86 -1.34
C VAL A 7 9.82 6.59 -1.95
N VAL A 8 9.08 5.90 -2.80
CA VAL A 8 7.83 6.40 -3.38
C VAL A 8 6.73 5.44 -3.00
N ILE A 9 5.71 5.94 -2.31
CA ILE A 9 4.55 5.17 -1.88
C ILE A 9 3.33 5.68 -2.62
N LEU A 10 2.64 4.79 -3.32
CA LEU A 10 1.36 5.05 -3.95
C LEU A 10 0.26 4.43 -3.10
N LEU A 11 -0.76 5.23 -2.79
CA LEU A 11 -1.96 4.78 -2.09
C LEU A 11 -3.09 4.63 -3.09
N HIS A 12 -3.71 3.45 -3.10
CA HIS A 12 -4.89 3.19 -3.90
C HIS A 12 -6.00 2.65 -3.01
N ARG A 13 -7.15 3.33 -3.02
CA ARG A 13 -8.35 2.88 -2.35
C ARG A 13 -9.41 2.59 -3.41
N GLU A 14 -9.95 1.38 -3.36
CA GLU A 14 -11.16 1.06 -4.09
C GLU A 14 -12.36 1.69 -3.37
N ILE A 15 -13.17 2.48 -4.09
CA ILE A 15 -14.31 3.21 -3.50
C ILE A 15 -15.67 2.61 -3.87
N MET A 16 -15.68 1.60 -4.75
CA MET A 16 -16.86 0.85 -5.18
C MET A 16 -16.53 -0.64 -5.30
N GLY A 17 -17.52 -1.53 -5.13
CA GLY A 17 -17.32 -2.98 -5.28
C GLY A 17 -17.11 -3.74 -3.96
N GLU A 18 -16.47 -4.91 -4.04
CA GLU A 18 -16.32 -5.82 -2.89
C GLU A 18 -15.20 -5.40 -1.92
N ASN A 19 -14.19 -4.67 -2.39
CA ASN A 19 -13.00 -4.27 -1.61
C ASN A 19 -13.03 -2.81 -1.13
N THR A 20 -14.22 -2.22 -0.95
CA THR A 20 -14.38 -0.79 -0.60
C THR A 20 -13.78 -0.37 0.74
N GLY A 21 -13.54 -1.34 1.62
CA GLY A 21 -12.87 -1.17 2.91
C GLY A 21 -11.34 -1.26 2.82
N ASP A 22 -10.78 -1.64 1.68
CA ASP A 22 -9.35 -1.92 1.56
C ASP A 22 -8.56 -0.69 1.10
N LEU A 23 -7.33 -0.59 1.60
CA LEU A 23 -6.30 0.32 1.12
C LEU A 23 -5.09 -0.49 0.66
N SER A 24 -4.72 -0.29 -0.59
CA SER A 24 -3.47 -0.78 -1.17
C SER A 24 -2.37 0.25 -0.99
N MET A 25 -1.25 -0.16 -0.39
CA MET A 25 -0.04 0.64 -0.26
C MET A 25 1.08 -0.01 -1.08
N LEU A 26 1.46 0.64 -2.19
CA LEU A 26 2.50 0.17 -3.08
C LEU A 26 3.79 0.97 -2.87
N ILE A 27 4.87 0.29 -2.49
CA ILE A 27 6.22 0.84 -2.57
C ILE A 27 6.65 0.79 -4.04
N ALA A 28 6.43 1.87 -4.78
CA ALA A 28 6.73 1.97 -6.20
C ALA A 28 8.22 2.23 -6.50
N LYS A 29 8.94 2.82 -5.54
CA LYS A 29 10.40 3.02 -5.59
C LYS A 29 10.97 2.79 -4.20
N GLN A 30 12.10 2.12 -4.13
CA GLN A 30 12.90 1.95 -2.91
C GLN A 30 14.37 1.90 -3.31
N ARG A 31 15.17 2.87 -2.87
CA ARG A 31 16.59 2.99 -3.26
C ARG A 31 17.45 1.82 -2.79
N ASN A 32 17.17 1.29 -1.61
CA ASN A 32 18.04 0.31 -0.93
C ASN A 32 17.29 -0.95 -0.47
N GLY A 33 16.32 -1.42 -1.25
CA GLY A 33 15.47 -2.54 -0.83
C GLY A 33 14.39 -2.89 -1.85
N PRO A 34 13.54 -3.88 -1.53
CA PRO A 34 12.50 -4.32 -2.43
C PRO A 34 11.34 -3.31 -2.52
N THR A 35 10.72 -3.27 -3.69
CA THR A 35 9.36 -2.78 -3.87
C THR A 35 8.36 -3.84 -3.40
N GLY A 36 7.13 -3.44 -3.16
CA GLY A 36 6.10 -4.39 -2.73
C GLY A 36 4.76 -3.76 -2.45
N LEU A 37 3.74 -4.61 -2.42
CA LEU A 37 2.37 -4.24 -2.11
C LEU A 37 2.00 -4.72 -0.70
N ALA A 38 1.38 -3.84 0.08
CA ALA A 38 0.71 -4.18 1.32
C ALA A 38 -0.80 -3.88 1.20
N GLU A 39 -1.61 -4.86 1.57
CA GLU A 39 -3.07 -4.71 1.70
C GLU A 39 -3.39 -4.37 3.15
N LEU A 40 -4.11 -3.27 3.34
CA LEU A 40 -4.47 -2.69 4.64
C LEU A 40 -5.99 -2.57 4.75
N ASP A 41 -6.51 -2.58 5.96
CA ASP A 41 -7.90 -2.19 6.23
C ASP A 41 -7.97 -0.68 6.41
N PHE A 42 -8.86 0.01 5.69
CA PHE A 42 -9.04 1.46 5.80
C PHE A 42 -10.29 1.83 6.60
N TRP A 43 -10.07 2.43 7.76
CA TRP A 43 -11.10 2.96 8.63
C TRP A 43 -11.28 4.46 8.36
N GLY A 44 -12.00 4.76 7.27
CA GLY A 44 -12.16 6.13 6.76
C GLY A 44 -12.77 7.12 7.74
N HIS A 45 -13.68 6.68 8.63
CA HIS A 45 -14.25 7.55 9.68
C HIS A 45 -13.20 8.07 10.65
N TYR A 46 -12.09 7.34 10.82
CA TYR A 46 -11.00 7.68 11.72
C TYR A 46 -9.72 8.08 10.97
N SER A 47 -9.78 8.15 9.63
CA SER A 47 -8.60 8.36 8.77
C SER A 47 -7.43 7.42 9.10
N MET A 48 -7.74 6.15 9.38
CA MET A 48 -6.77 5.17 9.88
C MET A 48 -6.57 4.01 8.90
N ALA A 49 -5.33 3.54 8.77
CA ALA A 49 -4.99 2.31 8.07
C ALA A 49 -4.51 1.27 9.09
N LEU A 50 -5.13 0.10 9.08
CA LEU A 50 -4.86 -1.00 10.01
C LEU A 50 -4.18 -2.15 9.26
N ASP A 51 -3.26 -2.82 9.95
CA ASP A 51 -2.64 -4.05 9.47
C ASP A 51 -3.68 -5.18 9.47
N LYS A 52 -3.73 -5.96 8.39
CA LYS A 52 -4.66 -7.09 8.24
C LYS A 52 -4.27 -8.32 9.09
N GLY A 53 -3.18 -8.28 9.84
CA GLY A 53 -2.79 -9.31 10.83
C GLY A 53 -2.30 -10.64 10.25
N ALA A 54 -2.57 -10.93 8.99
CA ALA A 54 -1.91 -12.02 8.28
C ALA A 54 -0.55 -11.54 7.81
N ARG A 55 0.52 -12.24 8.20
CA ARG A 55 1.88 -12.07 7.64
C ARG A 55 1.87 -12.50 6.17
N LEU A 56 1.17 -11.75 5.32
CA LEU A 56 1.24 -11.91 3.88
C LEU A 56 2.63 -11.39 3.49
N PRO A 57 3.47 -12.22 2.85
CA PRO A 57 4.75 -11.73 2.36
C PRO A 57 4.45 -10.57 1.41
N MET A 58 5.17 -9.46 1.58
CA MET A 58 5.13 -8.34 0.65
C MET A 58 5.35 -8.93 -0.75
N ARG A 59 4.31 -8.89 -1.58
CA ARG A 59 4.40 -9.51 -2.91
C ARG A 59 5.31 -8.61 -3.73
N ALA A 60 6.42 -9.16 -4.19
CA ALA A 60 7.29 -8.47 -5.12
C ALA A 60 6.47 -8.15 -6.37
N VAL A 61 6.45 -6.88 -6.75
CA VAL A 61 5.84 -6.43 -7.99
C VAL A 61 6.95 -6.42 -9.03
N ALA A 62 6.80 -7.22 -10.09
CA ALA A 62 7.78 -7.37 -11.17
C ALA A 62 7.90 -6.11 -12.04
#